data_AF-W0EZV2-F1
#
_entry.id   AF-W0EZV2-F1
#
_cell.length_a   1.000
_cell.length_b   1.000
_cell.length_c   1.000
_cell.angle_alpha   90.00
_cell.angle_beta   90.00
_cell.angle_gamma   90.00
#
_symmetry.space_group_name_H-M   'P 1'
#
loop_
_entity.id
_entity.type
_entity.pdbx_description
1 polymer ?
#
loop_
_entity_poly.entity_id
_entity_poly.type
_entity_poly.pdbx_seq_one_letter_code
_entity_poly.pdbx_strand_id
1 'polypeptide(L)' 'MIRAIIRAERKQIRLDIPKEYIGKDIEVTYVPVEEVNRHVQQPLKAMKDFWGILSDDTAIKLHNHIARS' A
#
# COMPACT_ATOMS: atom_id res chain seq x y z
N MET A 1 9.54 18.33 3.70
CA MET A 1 9.07 17.62 2.50
C MET A 1 7.63 18.06 2.24
N ILE A 2 7.36 18.80 1.17
CA ILE A 2 5.98 19.14 0.79
C ILE A 2 5.47 18.00 -0.08
N ARG A 3 4.38 17.35 0.34
CA ARG A 3 3.65 16.38 -0.51
C ARG A 3 2.34 17.04 -0.93
N ALA A 4 2.22 17.33 -2.22
CA ALA A 4 0.97 17.78 -2.82
C ALA A 4 0.27 16.59 -3.48
N ILE A 5 -0.98 16.36 -3.11
CA ILE A 5 -1.86 15.40 -3.79
C ILE A 5 -2.77 16.22 -4.70
N ILE A 6 -2.61 16.06 -6.02
CA ILE A 6 -3.35 16.82 -7.01
C ILE A 6 -4.20 15.85 -7.82
N ARG A 7 -5.51 16.13 -7.87
CA ARG A 7 -6.41 15.46 -8.82
C ARG A 7 -6.37 16.23 -10.13
N ALA A 8 -5.89 15.60 -11.20
CA ALA A 8 -5.84 16.22 -12.52
C ALA A 8 -7.25 16.27 -13.14
N GLU A 9 -8.01 17.32 -12.82
CA GLU A 9 -9.34 17.58 -13.45
C GLU A 9 -9.22 18.23 -14.83
N ARG A 10 -8.03 18.74 -15.16
CA ARG A 10 -7.71 19.38 -16.43
C ARG A 10 -6.35 18.87 -16.93
N LYS A 11 -6.13 18.96 -18.25
CA LYS A 11 -4.87 18.57 -18.89
C LYS A 11 -3.66 19.39 -18.46
N GLN A 12 -3.86 20.55 -17.84
CA GLN A 12 -2.79 21.44 -17.40
C GLN A 12 -2.97 21.78 -15.92
N ILE A 13 -1.88 21.72 -15.17
CA ILE A 13 -1.77 22.15 -13.77
C ILE A 13 -0.69 23.24 -13.72
N ARG A 14 -0.96 24.31 -12.97
CA ARG A 14 -0.01 25.41 -12.75
C ARG A 14 0.35 25.42 -11.26
N LEU A 15 1.65 25.38 -10.96
CA LEU A 15 2.17 25.36 -9.60
C LEU A 15 2.90 26.68 -9.34
N ASP A 16 2.43 27.45 -8.36
CA ASP A 16 3.11 28.65 -7.91
C ASP A 16 4.10 28.27 -6.80
N ILE A 17 5.38 28.50 -7.04
CA ILE A 17 6.45 28.15 -6.10
C ILE A 17 6.60 29.26 -5.05
N PRO A 18 6.50 28.95 -3.74
CA PRO A 18 6.70 29.95 -2.70
C PRO A 18 8.12 30.52 -2.71
N LYS A 19 8.26 31.79 -2.28
CA LYS A 19 9.54 32.52 -2.30
C LYS A 19 10.68 31.79 -1.59
N GLU A 20 10.37 31.00 -0.57
CA GLU A 20 11.31 30.23 0.27
C GLU A 20 12.04 29.10 -0.49
N TYR A 21 11.55 28.74 -1.67
CA TYR A 21 12.08 27.68 -2.52
C TYR A 21 12.79 28.21 -3.78
N ILE A 22 12.86 29.53 -3.96
CA ILE A 22 13.60 30.13 -5.08
C ILE A 22 15.10 29.83 -4.91
N GLY A 23 15.72 29.27 -5.95
CA GLY A 23 17.14 28.91 -5.98
C GLY A 23 17.46 27.52 -5.43
N LYS A 24 16.46 26.71 -5.10
CA LYS A 24 16.63 25.30 -4.70
C LYS A 24 16.17 24.37 -5.82
N ASP A 25 16.80 23.21 -5.93
CA ASP A 25 16.35 22.16 -6.86
C ASP A 25 15.03 21.55 -6.36
N ILE A 26 14.07 21.42 -7.27
CA ILE A 26 12.74 20.88 -6.98
C ILE A 26 12.54 19.64 -7.85
N GLU A 27 12.45 18.47 -7.21
CA GLU A 27 12.06 17.23 -7.87
C GLU A 27 10.52 17.11 -7.88
N VAL A 28 9.94 16.85 -9.06
CA VAL A 28 8.50 16.65 -9.23
C VAL A 28 8.25 15.26 -9.79
N THR A 29 7.71 14.38 -8.97
CA THR A 29 7.40 12.99 -9.35
C THR A 29 5.89 12.79 -9.43
N TYR A 30 5.39 12.28 -10.55
CA TYR A 30 3.99 11.92 -10.72
C TYR A 30 3.79 10.47 -10.32
N VAL A 31 3.02 10.25 -9.25
CA VAL A 31 2.65 8.90 -8.81
C VAL A 31 1.13 8.85 -8.66
N PRO A 32 0.43 7.90 -9.33
CA PRO A 32 -0.98 7.69 -9.10
C PRO A 32 -1.26 7.42 -7.62
N VAL A 33 -2.21 8.15 -7.02
CA VAL A 33 -2.55 8.03 -5.60
C VAL A 33 -2.99 6.61 -5.24
N GLU A 34 -3.62 5.91 -6.19
CA GLU A 34 -4.04 4.51 -6.07
C GLU A 34 -2.85 3.58 -5.82
N GLU A 35 -1.70 3.86 -6.40
CA GLU A 35 -0.47 3.07 -6.20
C GLU A 35 0.20 3.40 -4.87
N VAL A 36 0.17 4.66 -4.45
CA VAL A 36 0.70 5.10 -3.14
C VAL A 36 -0.11 4.50 -1.98
N ASN A 37 -1.42 4.39 -2.13
CA ASN A 37 -2.32 3.88 -1.09
C ASN A 37 -2.47 2.34 -1.07
N ARG A 38 -1.89 1.62 -2.04
CA ARG A 38 -1.90 0.13 -2.07
C ARG A 38 -1.15 -0.52 -0.89
N HIS A 39 -0.53 0.26 -0.01
CA HIS A 39 0.16 -0.24 1.18
C HIS A 39 -0.70 -0.44 2.43
N VAL A 40 -2.02 -0.23 2.41
CA VAL A 40 -2.82 -0.30 3.66
C VAL A 40 -3.82 -1.46 3.74
N GLN A 41 -4.10 -2.20 2.68
CA GLN A 41 -5.03 -3.33 2.80
C GLN A 41 -4.55 -4.54 1.99
N GLN A 42 -3.47 -5.18 2.44
CA GLN A 42 -3.44 -6.62 2.26
C GLN A 42 -4.60 -7.18 3.09
N PRO A 43 -5.58 -7.88 2.50
CA PRO A 43 -6.59 -8.54 3.29
C PRO A 43 -5.87 -9.44 4.29
N LEU A 44 -6.20 -9.30 5.58
CA LEU A 44 -5.78 -10.23 6.61
C LEU A 44 -6.23 -11.62 6.16
N LYS A 45 -5.32 -12.40 5.56
CA LYS A 45 -5.62 -13.75 5.08
C LYS A 45 -6.08 -14.54 6.30
N ALA A 46 -7.33 -14.95 6.30
CA ALA A 46 -7.91 -15.73 7.38
C ALA A 46 -7.53 -17.20 7.20
N MET A 47 -7.45 -17.98 8.28
CA MET A 47 -7.08 -19.41 8.21
C MET A 47 -7.95 -20.21 7.22
N LYS A 48 -9.21 -19.79 7.03
CA LYS A 48 -10.12 -20.33 6.02
C LYS A 48 -9.59 -20.23 4.58
N ASP A 49 -8.80 -19.20 4.27
CA ASP A 49 -8.24 -18.97 2.94
C ASP A 49 -7.08 -19.94 2.64
N PHE A 50 -6.57 -20.62 3.68
CA PHE A 50 -5.58 -21.69 3.58
C PHE A 50 -6.23 -23.09 3.57
N TRP A 51 -7.54 -23.19 3.80
CA TRP A 51 -8.25 -24.46 4.06
C TRP A 51 -8.59 -25.29 2.81
N GLY A 52 -7.73 -25.22 1.79
CA GLY A 52 -7.76 -26.07 0.61
C GLY A 52 -6.39 -26.28 -0.03
N ILE A 53 -5.32 -25.68 0.53
CA ILE A 53 -3.93 -25.85 0.10
C ILE A 53 -3.24 -26.94 0.93
N LEU A 54 -3.69 -27.11 2.17
CA LEU A 54 -3.24 -28.18 3.06
C LEU A 54 -4.24 -29.33 2.97
N SER A 55 -3.75 -30.54 2.70
CA SER A 55 -4.55 -31.75 2.88
C SER A 55 -5.06 -31.81 4.32
N ASP A 56 -6.28 -32.34 4.51
CA ASP A 56 -6.94 -32.40 5.82
C ASP A 56 -6.04 -32.99 6.92
N ASP A 57 -5.23 -34.00 6.57
CA ASP A 57 -4.23 -34.61 7.45
C ASP A 57 -3.15 -33.61 7.94
N THR A 58 -2.68 -32.73 7.06
CA THR A 58 -1.66 -31.73 7.41
C THR A 58 -2.25 -30.61 8.27
N ALA A 59 -3.51 -30.21 8.00
CA ALA A 59 -4.21 -29.22 8.81
C ALA A 59 -4.47 -29.73 10.24
N ILE A 60 -4.87 -31.00 10.39
CA ILE A 60 -5.10 -31.64 11.70
C ILE A 60 -3.79 -31.75 12.50
N LYS A 61 -2.69 -32.13 11.85
CA LYS A 61 -1.37 -32.21 12.50
C LYS A 61 -0.89 -30.85 13.01
N LEU A 62 -1.06 -29.80 12.21
CA LEU A 62 -0.69 -28.44 12.60
C LEU A 62 -1.53 -27.94 13.78
N HIS A 63 -2.85 -28.19 13.75
CA HIS A 63 -3.75 -27.77 14.83
C HIS A 63 -3.40 -28.46 16.16
N ASN A 64 -3.10 -29.76 16.12
CA ASN A 64 -2.69 -30.52 17.30
C ASN A 64 -1.33 -30.08 17.86
N HIS A 65 -0.42 -29.58 17.01
CA HIS A 65 0.87 -29.07 17.45
C HIS A 65 0.72 -27.73 18.18
N ILE A 66 -0.12 -26.84 17.64
CA ILE A 66 -0.39 -25.52 18.24
C ILE A 66 -1.16 -25.64 19.55
N ALA A 67 -2.11 -26.57 19.66
CA ALA A 67 -2.90 -26.78 20.88
C ALA A 67 -2.12 -27.43 22.04
N ARG A 68 -0.90 -27.93 21.79
CA ARG A 68 -0.02 -28.55 22.80
C ARG A 68 1.15 -27.66 23.23
N SER A 69 1.29 -26.46 22.66
CA SER A 69 2.27 -25.44 23.07
C SER A 69 1.62 -24.36 23.92
#